data_AF-A0A9Q1M7F0-F1
#
_entry.id   AF-A0A9Q1M7F0-F1
#
_cell.length_a   1.000
_cell.length_b   1.000
_cell.length_c   1.000
_cell.angle_alpha   90.00
_cell.angle_beta   90.00
_cell.angle_gamma   90.00
#
_symmetry.space_group_name_H-M   'P 1'
#
loop_
_entity.id
_entity.type
_entity.pdbx_description
1 polymer ?
#
loop_
_entity_poly.entity_id
_entity_poly.type
_entity_poly.pdbx_seq_one_letter_code
_entity_poly.pdbx_strand_id
1 'polypeptide(L)'
;MEQKIFNNRFSWLLLFVLISFLGSVDAYKNYTVGDSLGWFDNLEKPHVNYDKWVARKNFSLGDFLIFNTDNNHSVIQTYNFTMYKKCDYDDDDALDNDTLQWSSADPSSTSIYPVSIAVPLRKVGATYFFSSDYDGEQCKNGQHFKINVTYGQGLPRSLKDPSDDDSLAPISPISGDEESAPDTIVPASFDHPHEVSTDDSPEPSNSVSLSIFSKFLGTQLNWILVVLGFTFSIC
;
A
#
# COMPACT_ATOMS: atom_id res chain seq x y z
N MET A 1 12.19 -54.04 12.36
CA MET A 1 12.86 -52.81 12.85
C MET A 1 12.83 -51.68 11.81
N GLU A 2 12.75 -51.99 10.50
CA GLU A 2 12.87 -51.00 9.42
C GLU A 2 11.63 -50.13 9.15
N GLN A 3 10.40 -50.63 9.33
CA GLN A 3 9.18 -49.81 9.14
C GLN A 3 9.11 -48.58 10.06
N LYS A 4 9.69 -48.67 11.27
CA LYS A 4 9.70 -47.58 12.25
C LYS A 4 10.62 -46.43 11.82
N ILE A 5 11.65 -46.73 11.04
CA ILE A 5 12.64 -45.76 10.54
C ILE A 5 12.09 -45.02 9.31
N PHE A 6 11.36 -45.73 8.44
CA PHE A 6 10.75 -45.16 7.23
C PHE A 6 9.67 -44.12 7.55
N ASN A 7 8.80 -44.40 8.53
CA ASN A 7 7.79 -43.44 9.00
C ASN A 7 8.41 -42.20 9.64
N ASN A 8 9.57 -42.33 10.29
CA ASN A 8 10.27 -41.20 10.93
C ASN A 8 10.91 -40.26 9.89
N ARG A 9 11.43 -40.83 8.78
CA ARG A 9 12.02 -40.08 7.66
C ARG A 9 10.95 -39.32 6.86
N PHE A 10 9.81 -39.96 6.60
CA PHE A 10 8.69 -39.33 5.89
C PHE A 10 8.01 -38.23 6.72
N SER A 11 7.93 -38.44 8.05
CA SER A 11 7.43 -37.44 9.01
C SER A 11 8.31 -36.20 9.05
N TRP A 12 9.65 -36.34 8.99
CA TRP A 12 10.55 -35.19 8.97
C TRP A 12 10.45 -34.40 7.66
N LEU A 13 10.35 -35.09 6.53
CA LEU A 13 10.18 -34.44 5.22
C LEU A 13 8.85 -33.65 5.16
N LEU A 14 7.76 -34.22 5.67
CA LEU A 14 6.47 -33.51 5.79
C LEU A 14 6.57 -32.28 6.70
N LEU A 15 7.33 -32.37 7.80
CA LEU A 15 7.56 -31.24 8.70
C LEU A 15 8.36 -30.11 8.02
N PHE A 16 9.42 -30.44 7.28
CA PHE A 16 10.21 -29.45 6.53
C PHE A 16 9.40 -28.78 5.40
N VAL A 17 8.54 -29.54 4.73
CA VAL A 17 7.62 -29.00 3.71
C VAL A 17 6.60 -28.06 4.36
N LEU A 18 6.00 -28.43 5.50
CA LEU A 18 5.06 -27.57 6.23
C LEU A 18 5.71 -26.27 6.73
N ILE A 19 6.96 -26.31 7.20
CA ILE A 19 7.71 -25.12 7.62
C ILE A 19 8.01 -24.19 6.43
N SER A 20 8.15 -24.74 5.22
CA SER A 20 8.41 -23.97 3.99
C SER A 20 7.18 -23.19 3.49
N PHE A 21 5.97 -23.59 3.92
CA PHE A 21 4.70 -22.91 3.60
C PHE A 21 4.25 -21.89 4.66
N LEU A 22 5.03 -21.69 5.73
CA LEU A 22 4.85 -20.56 6.63
C LEU A 22 5.27 -19.30 5.89
N GLY A 23 4.32 -18.68 5.18
CA GLY A 23 4.52 -17.37 4.56
C GLY A 23 4.98 -16.36 5.62
N SER A 24 6.00 -15.57 5.29
CA SER A 24 6.42 -14.48 6.16
C SER A 24 5.29 -13.45 6.24
N VAL A 25 4.82 -13.15 7.45
CA VAL A 25 4.01 -11.95 7.68
C VAL A 25 4.96 -10.76 7.58
N ASP A 26 4.75 -9.88 6.60
CA ASP A 26 5.54 -8.66 6.49
C ASP A 26 5.04 -7.69 7.56
N ALA A 27 5.91 -7.24 8.46
CA ALA A 27 5.52 -6.27 9.48
C ALA A 27 5.36 -4.87 8.85
N TYR A 28 4.52 -4.02 9.45
CA TYR A 28 4.46 -2.60 9.08
C TYR A 28 5.81 -1.93 9.30
N LYS A 29 6.21 -1.08 8.36
CA LYS A 29 7.55 -0.48 8.31
C LYS A 29 7.49 1.00 8.58
N ASN A 30 8.54 1.50 9.22
CA ASN A 30 8.79 2.93 9.37
C ASN A 30 9.90 3.33 8.39
N TYR A 31 9.59 4.25 7.48
CA TYR A 31 10.52 4.79 6.50
C TYR A 31 10.93 6.20 6.89
N THR A 32 12.19 6.39 7.27
CA THR A 32 12.73 7.74 7.50
C THR A 32 12.95 8.45 6.17
N VAL A 33 12.20 9.53 5.92
CA VAL A 33 12.25 10.31 4.69
C VAL A 33 13.60 11.02 4.58
N GLY A 34 14.26 10.89 3.43
CA GLY A 34 15.60 11.47 3.19
C GLY A 34 16.73 10.82 3.99
N ASP A 35 16.49 9.70 4.68
CA ASP A 35 17.45 9.00 5.52
C ASP A 35 18.10 9.96 6.56
N SER A 36 19.43 10.10 6.57
CA SER A 36 20.13 11.02 7.48
C SER A 36 20.05 12.49 7.08
N LEU A 37 19.56 12.80 5.88
CA LEU A 37 19.44 14.16 5.38
C LEU A 37 18.12 14.83 5.78
N GLY A 38 17.11 14.03 6.13
CA GLY A 38 15.81 14.52 6.60
C GLY A 38 14.90 15.06 5.50
N TRP A 39 13.91 15.83 5.91
CA TRP A 39 12.90 16.46 5.06
C TRP A 39 13.18 17.96 4.91
N PHE A 40 13.98 18.32 3.91
CA PHE A 40 14.38 19.68 3.56
C PHE A 40 14.41 19.86 2.03
N ASP A 41 14.43 21.10 1.57
CA ASP A 41 14.67 21.40 0.16
C ASP A 41 16.16 21.29 -0.22
N ASN A 42 16.46 21.45 -1.50
CA ASN A 42 17.84 21.41 -1.99
C ASN A 42 18.64 22.69 -1.73
N LEU A 43 18.01 23.78 -1.28
CA LEU A 43 18.73 24.99 -0.87
C LEU A 43 19.37 24.77 0.50
N GLU A 44 18.65 24.12 1.42
CA GLU A 44 19.19 23.78 2.74
C GLU A 44 20.01 22.49 2.72
N LYS A 45 19.53 21.44 2.04
CA LYS A 45 20.24 20.14 1.93
C LYS A 45 20.50 19.80 0.46
N PRO A 46 21.56 20.34 -0.16
CA PRO A 46 21.84 20.14 -1.59
C PRO A 46 22.02 18.69 -2.05
N HIS A 47 22.27 17.77 -1.12
CA HIS A 47 22.49 16.35 -1.41
C HIS A 47 21.25 15.47 -1.20
N VAL A 48 20.14 16.03 -0.70
CA VAL A 48 18.90 15.25 -0.54
C VAL A 48 18.29 14.98 -1.91
N ASN A 49 17.87 13.74 -2.13
CA ASN A 49 17.24 13.34 -3.39
C ASN A 49 16.14 12.32 -3.09
N TYR A 50 14.89 12.80 -3.09
CA TYR A 50 13.76 11.96 -2.70
C TYR A 50 13.41 10.92 -3.76
N ASP A 51 13.62 11.19 -5.05
CA ASP A 51 13.43 10.18 -6.10
C ASP A 51 14.34 8.96 -5.89
N LYS A 52 15.61 9.22 -5.59
CA LYS A 52 16.58 8.17 -5.25
C LYS A 52 16.22 7.46 -3.95
N TRP A 53 15.71 8.21 -2.96
CA TRP A 53 15.23 7.64 -1.70
C TRP A 53 14.02 6.71 -1.92
N VAL A 54 13.08 7.06 -2.80
CA VAL A 54 11.89 6.25 -3.15
C VAL A 54 12.25 5.02 -3.97
N ALA A 55 13.19 5.11 -4.93
CA ALA A 55 13.40 4.12 -6.00
C ALA A 55 13.64 2.66 -5.58
N ARG A 56 13.94 2.37 -4.31
CA ARG A 56 14.19 1.01 -3.80
C ARG A 56 13.31 0.63 -2.60
N LYS A 57 12.19 1.31 -2.43
CA LYS A 57 11.26 1.10 -1.31
C LYS A 57 9.90 0.64 -1.84
N ASN A 58 9.23 -0.20 -1.05
CA ASN A 58 7.89 -0.69 -1.32
C ASN A 58 6.97 -0.25 -0.19
N PHE A 59 6.05 0.66 -0.49
CA PHE A 59 5.14 1.21 0.50
C PHE A 59 3.84 0.41 0.50
N SER A 60 3.37 0.06 1.70
CA SER A 60 2.14 -0.67 1.91
C SER A 60 1.21 0.07 2.88
N LEU A 61 -0.07 -0.28 2.87
CA LEU A 61 -0.99 0.15 3.91
C LEU A 61 -0.42 -0.15 5.31
N GLY A 62 -0.59 0.80 6.22
CA GLY A 62 -0.15 0.69 7.60
C GLY A 62 1.34 1.00 7.84
N ASP A 63 2.15 1.14 6.79
CA ASP A 63 3.49 1.69 6.92
C ASP A 63 3.44 3.17 7.34
N PHE A 64 4.52 3.65 7.94
CA PHE A 64 4.69 5.05 8.32
C PHE A 64 5.85 5.69 7.57
N LEU A 65 5.67 6.95 7.20
CA LEU A 65 6.75 7.85 6.79
C LEU A 65 7.12 8.73 7.97
N ILE A 66 8.41 8.75 8.32
CA ILE A 66 8.95 9.54 9.42
C ILE A 66 9.73 10.71 8.83
N PHE A 67 9.18 11.91 9.00
CA PHE A 67 9.76 13.16 8.51
C PHE A 67 10.53 13.83 9.64
N ASN A 68 11.85 13.78 9.58
CA ASN A 68 12.73 14.53 10.46
C ASN A 68 13.02 15.89 9.81
N THR A 69 12.55 16.96 10.43
CA THR A 69 12.58 18.33 9.90
C THR A 69 12.67 19.34 11.06
N ASP A 70 12.38 20.60 10.82
CA ASP A 70 12.02 21.59 11.83
C ASP A 70 10.60 22.15 11.57
N ASN A 71 10.14 23.05 12.44
CA ASN A 71 8.83 23.68 12.35
C ASN A 71 8.70 24.77 11.26
N ASN A 72 9.67 24.87 10.35
CA ASN A 72 9.69 25.80 9.23
C ASN A 72 9.61 25.08 7.86
N HIS A 73 9.23 23.80 7.90
CA HIS A 73 8.84 23.03 6.72
C HIS A 73 7.54 22.29 7.00
N SER A 74 6.62 22.34 6.03
CA SER A 74 5.36 21.63 6.11
C SER A 74 5.47 20.22 5.50
N VAL A 75 4.58 19.34 5.95
CA VAL A 75 4.39 18.01 5.37
C VAL A 75 2.96 17.91 4.88
N ILE A 76 2.76 18.24 3.60
CA ILE A 76 1.48 18.06 2.93
C ILE A 76 1.43 16.65 2.36
N GLN A 77 0.37 15.92 2.67
CA GLN A 77 -0.01 14.68 2.00
C GLN A 77 -1.22 14.96 1.11
N THR A 78 -1.15 14.61 -0.17
CA THR A 78 -2.30 14.73 -1.07
C THR A 78 -2.42 13.53 -2.01
N TYR A 79 -3.64 13.23 -2.45
CA TYR A 79 -3.92 12.31 -3.56
C TYR A 79 -4.19 13.05 -4.88
N ASN A 80 -4.21 14.39 -4.85
CA ASN A 80 -4.40 15.23 -6.02
C ASN A 80 -3.06 15.55 -6.70
N PHE A 81 -2.85 15.00 -7.90
CA PHE A 81 -1.63 15.22 -8.67
C PHE A 81 -1.44 16.68 -9.12
N THR A 82 -2.54 17.40 -9.39
CA THR A 82 -2.49 18.80 -9.83
C THR A 82 -1.93 19.70 -8.73
N MET A 83 -2.43 19.56 -7.49
CA MET A 83 -1.93 20.29 -6.33
C MET A 83 -0.44 20.05 -6.10
N TYR A 84 -0.03 18.77 -6.09
CA TYR A 84 1.38 18.38 -6.00
C TYR A 84 2.25 19.05 -7.06
N LYS A 85 1.78 19.06 -8.33
CA LYS A 85 2.55 19.62 -9.44
C LYS A 85 2.67 21.14 -9.38
N LYS A 86 1.65 21.82 -8.85
CA LYS A 86 1.65 23.27 -8.66
C LYS A 86 2.45 23.70 -7.42
N CYS A 87 2.78 22.78 -6.52
CA CYS A 87 3.29 23.08 -5.17
C CYS A 87 2.33 24.02 -4.42
N ASP A 88 1.03 23.76 -4.55
CA ASP A 88 -0.02 24.65 -4.04
C ASP A 88 -0.99 23.85 -3.16
N TYR A 89 -1.09 24.26 -1.90
CA TYR A 89 -1.97 23.66 -0.90
C TYR A 89 -3.33 24.37 -0.82
N ASP A 90 -3.39 25.66 -1.18
CA ASP A 90 -4.54 26.54 -0.96
C ASP A 90 -5.46 26.64 -2.19
N ASP A 91 -5.24 25.80 -3.20
CA ASP A 91 -6.07 25.77 -4.40
C ASP A 91 -7.50 25.28 -4.06
N ASP A 92 -8.53 25.95 -4.59
CA ASP A 92 -9.97 25.62 -4.42
C ASP A 92 -10.33 24.20 -4.93
N ASP A 93 -9.37 23.51 -5.57
CA ASP A 93 -9.41 22.12 -6.01
C ASP A 93 -9.16 21.09 -4.88
N ALA A 94 -8.80 21.54 -3.67
CA ALA A 94 -8.61 20.68 -2.51
C ALA A 94 -9.97 20.19 -1.98
N LEU A 95 -10.33 18.94 -2.27
CA LEU A 95 -11.42 18.29 -1.55
C LEU A 95 -10.94 17.96 -0.12
N ASP A 96 -11.77 18.28 0.88
CA ASP A 96 -11.46 18.15 2.32
C ASP A 96 -10.93 16.75 2.74
N ASN A 97 -11.17 15.71 1.94
CA ASN A 97 -10.78 14.33 2.23
C ASN A 97 -9.52 13.86 1.48
N ASP A 98 -9.00 14.62 0.53
CA ASP A 98 -7.90 14.19 -0.34
C ASP A 98 -6.54 14.84 -0.03
N THR A 99 -6.53 15.87 0.82
CA THR A 99 -5.32 16.61 1.20
C THR A 99 -5.27 16.84 2.71
N LEU A 100 -4.11 16.63 3.33
CA LEU A 100 -3.90 16.82 4.77
C LEU A 100 -2.52 17.42 5.04
N GLN A 101 -2.48 18.48 5.84
CA GLN A 101 -1.24 19.00 6.42
C GLN A 101 -0.95 18.31 7.75
N TRP A 102 0.22 17.71 7.86
CA TRP A 102 0.71 17.10 9.09
C TRP A 102 1.62 18.08 9.83
N SER A 103 1.42 18.20 11.14
CA SER A 103 2.29 18.98 12.02
C SER A 103 2.47 18.28 13.36
N SER A 104 3.66 18.46 13.94
CA SER A 104 3.95 18.12 15.35
C SER A 104 4.45 19.35 16.12
N ALA A 105 4.47 20.52 15.47
CA ALA A 105 4.97 21.76 16.05
C ALA A 105 3.83 22.53 16.72
N ASP A 106 4.15 23.26 17.79
CA ASP A 106 3.27 24.27 18.36
C ASP A 106 3.06 25.41 17.33
N PRO A 107 1.82 25.67 16.88
CA PRO A 107 1.53 26.70 15.88
C PRO A 107 1.84 28.13 16.36
N SER A 108 2.01 28.33 17.67
CA SER A 108 2.36 29.62 18.26
C SER A 108 3.86 29.86 18.42
N SER A 109 4.70 28.85 18.12
CA SER A 109 6.15 29.00 18.26
C SER A 109 6.71 29.90 17.17
N THR A 110 7.47 30.90 17.58
CA THR A 110 8.19 31.83 16.68
C THR A 110 9.65 31.47 16.48
N SER A 111 10.17 30.51 17.25
CA SER A 111 11.56 30.03 17.14
C SER A 111 11.62 28.75 16.31
N ILE A 112 12.71 28.56 15.57
CA ILE A 112 12.95 27.35 14.77
C ILE A 112 13.54 26.26 15.67
N TYR A 113 12.95 25.06 15.66
CA TYR A 113 13.42 23.89 16.40
C TYR A 113 13.11 22.59 15.67
N PRO A 114 13.93 21.54 15.85
CA PRO A 114 13.74 20.26 15.17
C PRO A 114 12.47 19.56 15.65
N VAL A 115 11.75 18.95 14.70
CA VAL A 115 10.54 18.16 14.92
C VAL A 115 10.58 16.85 14.11
N SER A 116 9.80 15.87 14.57
CA SER A 116 9.62 14.60 13.86
C SER A 116 8.13 14.34 13.69
N ILE A 117 7.70 14.17 12.44
CA ILE A 117 6.30 13.94 12.07
C ILE A 117 6.14 12.52 11.53
N ALA A 118 5.23 11.75 12.11
CA ALA A 118 4.92 10.38 11.68
C ALA A 118 3.62 10.36 10.88
N VAL A 119 3.70 10.01 9.60
CA VAL A 119 2.55 9.98 8.67
C VAL A 119 2.18 8.55 8.30
N PRO A 120 0.99 8.05 8.68
CA PRO A 120 0.52 6.72 8.30
C PRO A 120 0.03 6.66 6.85
N LEU A 121 0.34 5.55 6.16
CA LEU A 121 -0.17 5.28 4.81
C LEU A 121 -1.50 4.53 4.90
N ARG A 122 -2.62 5.27 4.72
CA ARG A 122 -3.98 4.77 4.93
C ARG A 122 -4.75 4.41 3.66
N LYS A 123 -4.28 4.83 2.48
CA LYS A 123 -4.96 4.65 1.18
C LYS A 123 -4.02 4.01 0.16
N VAL A 124 -4.54 3.08 -0.64
CA VAL A 124 -3.82 2.45 -1.75
C VAL A 124 -3.77 3.41 -2.94
N GLY A 125 -2.67 3.37 -3.70
CA GLY A 125 -2.50 4.12 -4.93
C GLY A 125 -1.42 5.19 -4.83
N ALA A 126 -1.44 6.12 -5.78
CA ALA A 126 -0.50 7.22 -5.82
C ALA A 126 -0.76 8.20 -4.67
N THR A 127 0.29 8.49 -3.91
CA THR A 127 0.27 9.46 -2.81
C THR A 127 1.42 10.43 -3.02
N TYR A 128 1.15 11.71 -2.86
CA TYR A 128 2.07 12.79 -3.11
C TYR A 128 2.38 13.54 -1.82
N PHE A 129 3.65 13.94 -1.67
CA PHE A 129 4.14 14.67 -0.51
C PHE A 129 4.93 15.88 -0.96
N PHE A 130 4.69 17.03 -0.33
CA PHE A 130 5.44 18.26 -0.61
C PHE A 130 5.39 19.23 0.57
N SER A 131 6.31 20.20 0.60
CA SER A 131 6.21 21.37 1.48
C SER A 131 5.49 22.52 0.77
N SER A 132 4.48 23.07 1.41
CA SER A 132 3.76 24.29 0.99
C SER A 132 4.33 25.57 1.57
N ASP A 133 5.28 25.49 2.51
CA ASP A 133 5.85 26.69 3.13
C ASP A 133 6.55 27.59 2.11
N TYR A 134 6.54 28.90 2.39
CA TYR A 134 7.08 29.94 1.51
C TYR A 134 6.44 29.91 0.12
N ASP A 135 5.11 29.87 0.05
CA ASP A 135 4.34 29.84 -1.21
C ASP A 135 4.80 28.70 -2.16
N GLY A 136 5.10 27.55 -1.55
CA GLY A 136 5.59 26.34 -2.22
C GLY A 136 7.00 26.45 -2.79
N GLU A 137 7.79 27.48 -2.45
CA GLU A 137 9.18 27.63 -2.89
C GLU A 137 10.02 26.42 -2.51
N GLN A 138 9.87 25.92 -1.28
CA GLN A 138 10.57 24.73 -0.82
C GLN A 138 10.27 23.49 -1.68
N CYS A 139 8.99 23.28 -2.04
CA CYS A 139 8.59 22.22 -2.98
C CYS A 139 9.25 22.43 -4.35
N LYS A 140 9.20 23.64 -4.91
CA LYS A 140 9.84 23.97 -6.21
C LYS A 140 11.36 23.71 -6.20
N ASN A 141 11.98 23.82 -5.03
CA ASN A 141 13.39 23.50 -4.79
C ASN A 141 13.64 22.05 -4.35
N GLY A 142 12.72 21.12 -4.68
CA GLY A 142 12.93 19.69 -4.55
C GLY A 142 12.42 19.06 -3.25
N GLN A 143 11.76 19.80 -2.35
CA GLN A 143 11.11 19.25 -1.16
C GLN A 143 9.75 18.63 -1.50
N HIS A 144 9.77 17.62 -2.38
CA HIS A 144 8.60 16.91 -2.82
C HIS A 144 8.95 15.48 -3.25
N PHE A 145 8.00 14.55 -3.15
CA PHE A 145 8.09 13.24 -3.79
C PHE A 145 6.72 12.60 -3.97
N LYS A 146 6.71 11.52 -4.75
CA LYS A 146 5.53 10.66 -4.94
C LYS A 146 5.87 9.22 -4.62
N ILE A 147 4.91 8.51 -4.07
CA ILE A 147 4.99 7.07 -3.83
C ILE A 147 3.77 6.38 -4.41
N ASN A 148 3.86 5.05 -4.54
CA ASN A 148 2.71 4.20 -4.82
C ASN A 148 2.53 3.25 -3.64
N VAL A 149 1.42 3.41 -2.92
CA VAL A 149 1.06 2.57 -1.78
C VAL A 149 0.31 1.34 -2.30
N THR A 150 0.79 0.17 -1.91
CA THR A 150 0.16 -1.12 -2.24
C THR A 150 -0.63 -1.66 -1.06
N TYR A 151 -1.42 -2.71 -1.28
CA TYR A 151 -2.27 -3.26 -0.21
C TYR A 151 -1.46 -3.88 0.94
N GLY A 152 -0.34 -4.56 0.65
CA GLY A 152 0.48 -5.23 1.66
C GLY A 152 -0.34 -6.18 2.55
N GLN A 153 -0.19 -6.04 3.87
CA GLN A 153 -0.99 -6.79 4.87
C GLN A 153 -2.37 -6.15 5.15
N GLY A 154 -2.73 -5.07 4.46
CA GLY A 154 -3.91 -4.27 4.75
C GLY A 154 -3.67 -3.24 5.86
N LEU A 155 -4.70 -2.46 6.18
CA LEU A 155 -4.61 -1.43 7.21
C LEU A 155 -4.80 -2.04 8.61
N PRO A 156 -3.91 -1.77 9.59
CA PRO A 156 -4.10 -2.24 10.95
C PRO A 156 -5.34 -1.60 11.56
N ARG A 157 -6.01 -2.32 12.46
CA ARG A 157 -7.27 -1.87 13.09
C ARG A 157 -7.15 -0.48 13.74
N SER A 158 -5.99 -0.16 14.31
CA SER A 158 -5.73 1.14 14.95
C SER A 158 -5.72 2.33 13.98
N LEU A 159 -5.60 2.09 12.67
CA LEU A 159 -5.59 3.13 11.64
C LEU A 159 -6.87 3.15 10.80
N LYS A 160 -7.80 2.21 11.05
CA LYS A 160 -9.12 2.22 10.41
C LYS A 160 -9.96 3.39 10.95
N ASP A 161 -10.80 3.95 10.08
CA ASP A 161 -11.75 4.96 10.51
C ASP A 161 -12.86 4.30 11.35
N PRO A 162 -13.28 4.89 12.48
CA PRO A 162 -14.41 4.36 13.25
C PRO A 162 -15.68 4.13 12.43
N SER A 163 -15.92 4.92 11.37
CA SER A 163 -17.08 4.77 10.49
C SER A 163 -17.05 3.51 9.63
N ASP A 164 -15.88 2.91 9.41
CA ASP A 164 -15.75 1.73 8.55
C ASP A 164 -16.14 0.42 9.29
N ASP A 165 -16.15 0.42 10.62
CA ASP A 165 -16.42 -0.78 11.45
C ASP A 165 -17.94 -1.10 11.54
N ASP A 166 -18.80 -0.11 11.33
CA ASP A 166 -20.26 -0.26 11.34
C ASP A 166 -20.83 -0.90 10.05
N SER A 167 -19.97 -1.19 9.07
CA SER A 167 -20.37 -1.80 7.79
C SER A 167 -20.29 -3.32 7.75
N LEU A 168 -20.12 -3.99 8.91
CA LEU A 168 -20.30 -5.44 9.00
C LEU A 168 -21.73 -5.81 8.59
N ALA A 169 -21.84 -6.33 7.36
CA ALA A 169 -23.06 -6.87 6.78
C ALA A 169 -23.80 -7.79 7.78
N PRO A 170 -25.14 -7.81 7.77
CA PRO A 170 -25.89 -8.65 8.69
C PRO A 170 -25.48 -10.10 8.49
N ILE A 171 -25.13 -10.76 9.61
CA ILE A 171 -24.95 -12.20 9.71
C ILE A 171 -26.14 -12.86 9.03
N SER A 172 -25.91 -13.57 7.92
CA SER A 172 -26.94 -14.42 7.32
C SER A 172 -27.23 -15.58 8.28
N PRO A 173 -28.47 -15.77 8.77
CA PRO A 173 -28.85 -17.03 9.40
C PRO A 173 -29.17 -18.03 8.31
N ILE A 174 -28.51 -19.18 8.38
CA ILE A 174 -28.87 -20.37 7.61
C ILE A 174 -30.12 -21.01 8.22
N SER A 175 -31.08 -21.33 7.34
CA SER A 175 -32.19 -22.30 7.45
C SER A 175 -32.87 -22.56 8.81
N GLY A 176 -34.14 -22.19 8.91
CA GLY A 176 -35.06 -22.66 9.94
C GLY A 176 -36.44 -22.02 9.87
N ASP A 177 -37.33 -22.65 9.10
CA ASP A 177 -38.76 -22.85 9.31
C ASP A 177 -39.75 -21.65 9.37
N GLU A 178 -40.91 -21.91 8.76
CA GLU A 178 -42.09 -21.09 8.50
C GLU A 178 -42.58 -20.18 9.64
N GLU A 179 -43.03 -18.96 9.30
CA GLU A 179 -44.37 -18.41 9.63
C GLU A 179 -44.51 -16.96 9.09
N SER A 180 -45.39 -16.79 8.10
CA SER A 180 -46.17 -15.59 7.75
C SER A 180 -45.47 -14.22 7.60
N ALA A 181 -45.19 -13.83 6.34
CA ALA A 181 -45.11 -12.42 5.92
C ALA A 181 -46.43 -12.00 5.27
N PRO A 182 -46.97 -10.79 5.52
CA PRO A 182 -48.08 -10.26 4.73
C PRO A 182 -47.55 -9.57 3.45
N ASP A 183 -48.06 -10.00 2.30
CA ASP A 183 -47.82 -9.41 0.99
C ASP A 183 -48.24 -7.94 0.95
N THR A 184 -47.29 -7.04 0.71
CA THR A 184 -47.60 -5.67 0.25
C THR A 184 -47.44 -5.65 -1.26
N ILE A 185 -48.58 -5.74 -1.96
CA ILE A 185 -48.69 -5.58 -3.40
C ILE A 185 -48.40 -4.12 -3.75
N VAL A 186 -47.26 -3.85 -4.38
CA VAL A 186 -47.01 -2.59 -5.09
C VAL A 186 -46.98 -2.90 -6.58
N PRO A 187 -47.94 -2.42 -7.40
CA PRO A 187 -47.91 -2.62 -8.83
C PRO A 187 -46.92 -1.63 -9.46
N ALA A 188 -45.78 -2.13 -9.95
CA ALA A 188 -44.90 -1.37 -10.83
C ALA A 188 -45.25 -1.71 -12.29
N SER A 189 -46.09 -0.88 -12.89
CA SER A 189 -46.24 -0.79 -14.35
C SER A 189 -45.21 0.20 -14.85
N PHE A 190 -44.18 -0.26 -15.54
CA PHE A 190 -43.34 0.57 -16.41
C PHE A 190 -43.03 -0.20 -17.71
N ASP A 191 -43.87 0.03 -18.71
CA ASP A 191 -43.63 -0.31 -20.11
C ASP A 191 -42.58 0.64 -20.72
N HIS A 192 -41.38 0.11 -21.03
CA HIS A 192 -40.64 0.24 -22.31
C HIS A 192 -39.12 0.09 -22.13
N PRO A 193 -38.47 -0.88 -22.81
CA PRO A 193 -37.03 -0.88 -23.04
C PRO A 193 -36.70 -0.17 -24.37
N HIS A 194 -35.69 0.69 -24.37
CA HIS A 194 -35.04 1.13 -25.61
C HIS A 194 -33.66 0.47 -25.71
N GLU A 195 -33.52 -0.42 -26.70
CA GLU A 195 -32.25 -0.91 -27.23
C GLU A 195 -31.54 0.19 -28.03
N VAL A 196 -30.23 0.31 -27.86
CA VAL A 196 -29.32 0.84 -28.90
C VAL A 196 -28.08 -0.04 -28.99
N SER A 197 -27.77 -0.42 -30.23
CA SER A 197 -26.80 -1.43 -30.67
C SER A 197 -25.44 -0.82 -31.06
N THR A 198 -24.37 -1.57 -30.75
CA THR A 198 -23.14 -1.92 -31.53
C THR A 198 -22.43 -0.90 -32.44
N ASP A 199 -21.10 -0.72 -32.27
CA ASP A 199 -20.01 -1.36 -33.08
C ASP A 199 -18.62 -0.70 -32.79
N ASP A 200 -17.59 -1.46 -32.34
CA ASP A 200 -16.42 -2.00 -33.09
C ASP A 200 -15.20 -1.04 -33.06
N SER A 201 -13.92 -1.38 -32.79
CA SER A 201 -13.13 -2.62 -32.71
C SER A 201 -11.78 -2.31 -31.98
N PRO A 202 -10.94 -3.31 -31.61
CA PRO A 202 -9.75 -3.18 -30.74
C PRO A 202 -8.41 -3.12 -31.51
N GLU A 203 -7.26 -2.81 -30.84
CA GLU A 203 -5.84 -3.20 -31.12
C GLU A 203 -4.84 -2.29 -30.33
N PRO A 204 -3.55 -2.67 -30.11
CA PRO A 204 -3.00 -3.89 -29.54
C PRO A 204 -2.24 -3.64 -28.22
N SER A 205 -2.20 -4.69 -27.38
CA SER A 205 -1.47 -4.72 -26.12
C SER A 205 -0.02 -5.16 -26.31
N ASN A 206 0.95 -4.35 -25.89
CA ASN A 206 2.33 -4.80 -25.66
C ASN A 206 2.56 -5.01 -24.17
N SER A 207 2.03 -6.10 -23.62
CA SER A 207 2.40 -6.58 -22.29
C SER A 207 3.34 -7.78 -22.43
N VAL A 208 4.58 -7.58 -21.98
CA VAL A 208 5.55 -8.66 -21.88
C VAL A 208 5.05 -9.64 -20.80
N SER A 209 4.79 -10.87 -21.20
CA SER A 209 4.26 -11.91 -20.32
C SER A 209 5.22 -12.25 -19.18
N LEU A 210 4.77 -12.00 -17.94
CA LEU A 210 5.41 -12.43 -16.68
C LEU A 210 5.55 -13.97 -16.56
N SER A 211 4.91 -14.74 -17.45
CA SER A 211 5.02 -16.21 -17.46
C SER A 211 6.40 -16.72 -17.92
N ILE A 212 7.15 -15.94 -18.69
CA ILE A 212 8.52 -16.29 -19.11
C ILE A 212 9.51 -16.06 -17.97
N PHE A 213 9.32 -15.01 -17.16
CA PHE A 213 10.18 -14.71 -16.02
C PHE A 213 9.94 -15.67 -14.83
N SER A 214 8.69 -16.10 -14.63
CA SER A 214 8.33 -17.12 -13.64
C SER A 214 8.93 -18.49 -13.98
N LYS A 215 9.00 -18.86 -15.27
CA LYS A 215 9.64 -20.11 -15.70
C LYS A 215 11.16 -20.11 -15.49
N PHE A 216 11.83 -18.96 -15.61
CA PHE A 216 13.29 -18.89 -15.45
C PHE A 216 13.75 -18.97 -13.98
N LEU A 217 12.99 -18.40 -13.04
CA LEU A 217 13.30 -18.50 -11.60
C LEU A 217 12.81 -19.82 -10.97
N GLY A 218 11.72 -20.40 -11.48
CA GLY A 218 11.16 -21.65 -10.95
C GLY A 218 11.94 -22.92 -11.32
N THR A 219 12.59 -22.97 -12.49
CA THR A 219 13.35 -24.16 -12.92
C THR A 219 14.73 -24.28 -12.29
N GLN A 220 15.36 -23.17 -11.88
CA GLN A 220 16.70 -23.18 -11.27
C GLN A 220 16.69 -23.65 -9.81
N LEU A 221 15.63 -23.36 -9.05
CA LEU A 221 15.52 -23.78 -7.64
C LEU A 221 15.08 -25.25 -7.50
N ASN A 222 14.40 -25.81 -8.50
CA ASN A 222 13.99 -27.22 -8.49
C ASN A 222 15.16 -28.17 -8.80
N TRP A 223 16.13 -27.77 -9.62
CA TRP A 223 17.27 -28.62 -9.95
C TRP A 223 18.26 -28.77 -8.79
N ILE A 224 18.41 -27.74 -7.96
CA ILE A 224 19.26 -27.80 -6.74
C ILE A 224 18.70 -28.82 -5.73
N LEU A 225 17.38 -28.88 -5.56
CA LEU A 225 16.73 -29.83 -4.66
C LEU A 225 16.79 -31.28 -5.19
N VAL A 226 16.67 -31.47 -6.51
CA VAL A 226 16.81 -32.80 -7.14
C VAL A 226 18.26 -33.31 -7.04
N VAL A 227 19.26 -32.46 -7.26
CA VAL A 227 20.68 -32.85 -7.17
C VAL A 227 21.10 -33.16 -5.71
N LEU A 228 20.62 -32.39 -4.72
CA LEU A 228 20.86 -32.69 -3.30
C LEU A 228 20.20 -33.99 -2.85
N GLY A 229 19.03 -34.33 -3.41
CA GLY A 229 18.34 -35.60 -3.18
C GLY A 229 19.11 -36.83 -3.66
N PHE A 230 19.82 -36.73 -4.81
CA PHE A 230 20.66 -37.82 -5.32
C PHE A 230 21.95 -38.01 -4.51
N THR A 231 22.55 -36.94 -3.97
CA THR A 231 23.77 -37.05 -3.15
C THR A 231 23.54 -37.72 -1.79
N PHE A 232 22.32 -37.66 -1.24
CA PHE A 232 21.97 -38.32 0.03
C PHE A 232 21.41 -39.74 -0.14
N SER A 233 21.24 -40.23 -1.36
CA SER A 233 20.76 -41.60 -1.64
C SER A 233 21.89 -42.59 -1.96
N ILE A 234 23.16 -42.15 -1.96
CA ILE A 234 24.34 -42.96 -2.35
C ILE A 234 25.32 -43.17 -1.18
N CYS A 235 25.01 -42.71 0.04
CA CYS A 235 25.80 -43.00 1.25
C CYS A 235 24.97 -43.78 2.29
#